data_AF-F1YWF0-F1
#
_entry.id   AF-F1YWF0-F1
#
_cell.length_a   1.000
_cell.length_b   1.000
_cell.length_c   1.000
_cell.angle_alpha   90.00
_cell.angle_beta   90.00
_cell.angle_gamma   90.00
#
_symmetry.space_group_name_H-M   'P 1'
#
loop_
_entity.id
_entity.type
_entity.pdbx_description
1 polymer ?
#
loop_
_entity_poly.entity_id
_entity_poly.type
_entity_poly.pdbx_seq_one_letter_code
_entity_poly.pdbx_strand_id
1 'polypeptide(L)'
;MKFYPLIETAANSGKFQLSGAAVEAESTTAALALIEPTVGAGLRYGAWLYHEVRGLPDFSPITDDEKGKSYTVLAQVGGTDQPWTPDGQQLVSTLCDASNLCLSMAQYMGFRLGLMPVDEKPVAAPATSGTEAAPASSGTESTATPAS
;
A
#
# COMPACT_ATOMS: atom_id res chain seq x y z
N MET A 1 2.59 17.59 2.52
CA MET A 1 1.66 16.87 3.42
C MET A 1 2.37 15.67 4.02
N LYS A 2 2.03 15.24 5.25
CA LYS A 2 2.70 14.14 5.96
C LYS A 2 1.81 12.90 6.03
N PHE A 3 2.25 11.80 5.44
CA PHE A 3 1.47 10.57 5.33
C PHE A 3 2.14 9.43 6.08
N TYR A 4 1.37 8.64 6.82
CA TYR A 4 1.85 7.36 7.34
C TYR A 4 1.42 6.21 6.43
N PRO A 5 2.32 5.26 6.14
CA PRO A 5 1.97 4.05 5.41
C PRO A 5 0.93 3.21 6.18
N LEU A 6 -0.10 2.77 5.46
CA LEU A 6 -1.02 1.73 5.91
C LEU A 6 -0.72 0.47 5.11
N ILE A 7 -0.36 -0.62 5.77
CA ILE A 7 -0.03 -1.89 5.09
C ILE A 7 -0.96 -2.98 5.58
N GLU A 8 -1.42 -3.82 4.65
CA GLU A 8 -2.24 -4.98 4.97
C GLU A 8 -1.49 -5.95 5.90
N THR A 9 -2.14 -6.41 6.96
CA THR A 9 -1.47 -7.23 8.00
C THR A 9 -1.14 -8.65 7.53
N ALA A 10 -1.86 -9.12 6.50
CA ALA A 10 -1.64 -10.41 5.84
C ALA A 10 -2.31 -10.36 4.46
N ALA A 11 -1.84 -11.16 3.52
CA ALA A 11 -2.38 -11.19 2.16
C ALA A 11 -3.91 -11.38 2.18
N ASN A 12 -4.64 -10.45 1.57
CA ASN A 12 -6.11 -10.45 1.45
C ASN A 12 -6.87 -10.42 2.80
N SER A 13 -6.24 -10.01 3.90
CA SER A 13 -6.92 -9.91 5.20
C SER A 13 -8.00 -8.82 5.25
N GLY A 14 -7.88 -7.79 4.40
CA GLY A 14 -8.71 -6.58 4.45
C GLY A 14 -8.48 -5.73 5.71
N LYS A 15 -7.43 -6.02 6.47
CA LYS A 15 -7.05 -5.33 7.70
C LYS A 15 -5.69 -4.68 7.51
N PHE A 16 -5.59 -3.40 7.84
CA PHE A 16 -4.39 -2.61 7.64
C PHE A 16 -3.88 -2.06 8.98
N GLN A 17 -2.58 -1.84 9.07
CA GLN A 17 -1.92 -1.22 10.22
C GLN A 17 -0.93 -0.16 9.76
N LEU A 18 -0.62 0.77 10.65
CA LEU A 18 0.47 1.72 10.44
C LEU A 18 1.78 0.95 10.36
N SER A 19 2.60 1.28 9.36
CA SER A 19 3.91 0.68 9.18
C SER A 19 4.93 1.75 8.84
N GLY A 20 6.15 1.63 9.37
CA GLY A 20 7.26 2.51 9.02
C GLY A 20 7.12 3.95 9.48
N ALA A 21 7.97 4.81 8.92
CA ALA A 21 7.99 6.24 9.19
C ALA A 21 7.03 7.00 8.26
N ALA A 22 6.62 8.19 8.67
CA ALA A 22 5.87 9.07 7.79
C ALA A 22 6.71 9.53 6.60
N VAL A 23 6.06 9.70 5.45
CA VAL A 23 6.64 10.29 4.24
C VAL A 23 6.03 11.67 4.01
N GLU A 24 6.84 12.59 3.48
CA GLU A 24 6.36 13.88 3.01
C GLU A 24 6.11 13.82 1.51
N ALA A 25 4.92 14.22 1.09
CA ALA A 25 4.52 14.23 -0.31
C ALA A 25 3.55 15.38 -0.61
N GLU A 26 3.45 15.73 -1.89
CA GLU A 26 2.59 16.80 -2.40
C GLU A 26 1.15 16.35 -2.65
N SER A 27 0.90 15.03 -2.76
CA SER A 27 -0.44 14.45 -2.94
C SER A 27 -0.53 13.03 -2.40
N THR A 28 -1.75 12.47 -2.34
CA THR A 28 -2.00 11.07 -2.01
C THR A 28 -1.31 10.13 -2.98
N THR A 29 -1.44 10.37 -4.30
CA THR A 29 -0.74 9.55 -5.32
C THR A 29 0.76 9.56 -5.12
N ALA A 30 1.34 10.74 -4.87
CA ALA A 30 2.79 10.87 -4.64
C ALA A 30 3.22 10.14 -3.35
N ALA A 31 2.42 10.22 -2.28
CA ALA A 31 2.70 9.48 -1.05
C ALA A 31 2.68 7.97 -1.28
N LEU A 32 1.68 7.46 -2.00
CA LEU A 32 1.53 6.04 -2.31
C LEU A 32 2.71 5.52 -3.14
N ALA A 33 3.20 6.29 -4.12
CA ALA A 33 4.37 5.93 -4.90
C ALA A 33 5.66 5.84 -4.05
N LEU A 34 5.76 6.61 -2.97
CA LEU A 34 6.87 6.50 -2.00
C LEU A 34 6.69 5.33 -1.03
N ILE A 35 5.45 4.92 -0.77
CA ILE A 35 5.11 3.82 0.13
C ILE A 35 5.30 2.47 -0.55
N GLU A 36 4.83 2.31 -1.79
CA GLU A 36 4.84 1.04 -2.54
C GLU A 36 6.16 0.25 -2.44
N PRO A 37 7.35 0.84 -2.63
CA PRO A 37 8.61 0.10 -2.60
C PRO A 37 8.98 -0.47 -1.22
N THR A 38 8.30 -0.03 -0.16
CA THR A 38 8.52 -0.48 1.23
C THR A 38 7.62 -1.65 1.61
N VAL A 39 6.64 -1.99 0.76
CA VAL A 39 5.58 -2.95 1.06
C VAL A 39 6.03 -4.35 0.65
N GLY A 40 5.79 -5.32 1.54
CA GLY A 40 6.08 -6.72 1.26
C GLY A 40 5.21 -7.28 0.13
N ALA A 41 5.78 -8.21 -0.64
CA ALA A 41 5.06 -8.92 -1.70
C ALA A 41 3.76 -9.57 -1.19
N GLY A 42 2.70 -9.51 -2.00
CA GLY A 42 1.40 -10.09 -1.69
C GLY A 42 0.54 -9.26 -0.72
N LEU A 43 1.00 -8.07 -0.33
CA LEU A 43 0.24 -7.15 0.53
C LEU A 43 -0.27 -5.95 -0.26
N ARG A 44 -1.40 -5.40 0.16
CA ARG A 44 -1.91 -4.11 -0.32
C ARG A 44 -1.49 -2.99 0.62
N TYR A 45 -1.53 -1.76 0.13
CA TYR A 45 -1.14 -0.60 0.89
C TYR A 45 -2.05 0.61 0.65
N GLY A 46 -2.01 1.53 1.60
CA GLY A 46 -2.68 2.81 1.56
C GLY A 46 -1.87 3.85 2.32
N ALA A 47 -2.46 5.03 2.50
CA ALA A 47 -1.85 6.15 3.21
C ALA A 47 -2.86 6.77 4.17
N TRP A 48 -2.38 7.14 5.35
CA TRP A 48 -3.12 7.98 6.28
C TRP A 48 -2.50 9.38 6.30
N LEU A 49 -3.26 10.39 5.89
CA LEU A 49 -2.84 11.79 6.04
C LEU A 49 -2.87 12.18 7.52
N TYR A 50 -1.70 12.48 8.06
CA TYR A 50 -1.54 12.94 9.43
C TYR A 50 -1.45 14.46 9.47
N HIS A 51 -2.11 15.04 10.48
CA HIS A 51 -2.09 16.47 10.73
C HIS A 51 -1.71 16.72 12.19
N GLU A 52 -0.57 17.40 12.39
CA GLU A 52 0.02 17.62 13.71
C GLU A 52 -0.74 18.67 14.53
N VAL A 53 -1.45 19.60 13.89
CA VAL A 53 -2.12 20.74 14.54
C VAL A 53 -3.63 20.60 14.41
N ARG A 54 -4.41 21.04 15.41
CA ARG A 54 -5.88 21.12 15.26
C ARG A 54 -6.27 22.21 14.26
N GLY A 55 -7.15 21.92 13.31
CA GLY A 55 -7.67 22.88 12.33
C GLY A 55 -7.99 22.21 10.99
N LEU A 56 -8.71 22.91 10.12
CA LEU A 56 -8.90 22.46 8.74
C LEU A 56 -7.57 22.55 7.99
N PRO A 57 -7.26 21.59 7.10
CA PRO A 57 -6.05 21.69 6.29
C PRO A 57 -6.09 22.96 5.43
N ASP A 58 -4.93 23.58 5.23
CA ASP A 58 -4.80 24.66 4.26
C ASP A 58 -5.24 24.16 2.88
N PHE A 59 -6.02 24.98 2.17
CA PHE A 59 -6.42 24.64 0.83
C PHE A 59 -5.19 24.61 -0.08
N SER A 60 -4.86 23.43 -0.59
CA SER A 60 -3.96 23.27 -1.72
C SER A 60 -4.78 22.88 -2.94
N PRO A 61 -4.58 23.55 -4.10
CA PRO A 61 -5.16 23.06 -5.35
C PRO A 61 -4.67 21.64 -5.61
N ILE A 62 -5.55 20.84 -6.22
CA ILE A 62 -5.23 19.49 -6.66
C ILE A 62 -4.16 19.52 -7.77
N THR A 63 -3.22 18.58 -7.73
CA THR A 63 -2.24 18.40 -8.81
C THR A 63 -2.89 17.69 -9.99
N ASP A 64 -2.36 17.86 -11.20
CA ASP A 64 -2.90 17.19 -12.39
C ASP A 64 -2.82 15.67 -12.28
N ASP A 65 -1.74 15.14 -11.68
CA ASP A 65 -1.56 13.70 -11.46
C ASP A 65 -2.56 13.11 -10.45
N GLU A 66 -3.03 13.92 -9.51
CA GLU A 66 -4.00 13.53 -8.49
C GLU A 66 -5.45 13.65 -8.99
N LYS A 67 -5.69 14.49 -10.00
CA LYS A 67 -7.04 14.78 -10.49
C LYS A 67 -7.72 13.56 -11.09
N GLY A 68 -8.90 13.24 -10.58
CA GLY A 68 -9.71 12.10 -11.00
C GLY A 68 -9.30 10.77 -10.37
N LYS A 69 -8.30 10.74 -9.48
CA LYS A 69 -7.93 9.53 -8.73
C LYS A 69 -9.01 9.18 -7.71
N SER A 70 -9.30 7.89 -7.60
CA SER A 70 -10.32 7.35 -6.72
C SER A 70 -9.70 6.44 -5.68
N TYR A 71 -10.16 6.55 -4.45
CA TYR A 71 -9.65 5.82 -3.30
C TYR A 71 -10.78 5.18 -2.50
N THR A 72 -10.55 3.95 -2.05
CA THR A 72 -11.34 3.30 -1.01
C THR A 72 -10.96 3.89 0.34
N VAL A 73 -11.96 4.25 1.14
CA VAL A 73 -11.73 4.77 2.49
C VAL A 73 -11.50 3.61 3.47
N LEU A 74 -10.44 3.74 4.25
CA LEU A 74 -10.11 2.86 5.36
C LEU A 74 -10.40 3.59 6.67
N ALA A 75 -11.13 2.96 7.58
CA ALA A 75 -11.46 3.53 8.88
C ALA A 75 -10.80 2.74 10.02
N GLN A 76 -10.24 3.45 10.99
CA GLN A 76 -9.83 2.90 12.28
C GLN A 76 -10.85 3.29 13.35
N VAL A 77 -11.90 2.47 13.47
CA VAL A 77 -12.99 2.67 14.44
C VAL A 77 -12.66 1.92 15.73
N GLY A 78 -12.93 2.52 16.89
CA GLY A 78 -12.77 1.86 18.19
C GLY A 78 -11.39 2.02 18.84
N GLY A 79 -10.53 2.90 18.31
CA GLY A 79 -9.27 3.30 18.94
C GLY A 79 -8.02 2.89 18.18
N THR A 80 -6.85 3.31 18.68
CA THR A 80 -5.56 3.17 17.99
C THR A 80 -5.07 1.73 17.82
N ASP A 81 -5.61 0.81 18.62
CA ASP A 81 -5.21 -0.59 18.65
C ASP A 81 -6.05 -1.44 17.69
N GLN A 82 -7.09 -0.85 17.08
CA GLN A 82 -7.93 -1.51 16.09
C GLN A 82 -7.29 -1.47 14.71
N PRO A 83 -7.47 -2.50 13.87
CA PRO A 83 -7.04 -2.44 12.49
C PRO A 83 -7.84 -1.38 11.74
N TRP A 84 -7.21 -0.85 10.70
CA TRP A 84 -7.89 -0.08 9.67
C TRP A 84 -8.60 -1.04 8.71
N THR A 85 -9.86 -0.79 8.40
CA THR A 85 -10.65 -1.64 7.49
C THR A 85 -11.42 -0.79 6.49
N PRO A 86 -11.68 -1.29 5.26
CA PRO A 86 -12.57 -0.62 4.32
C PRO A 86 -13.93 -0.30 4.94
N ASP A 87 -14.41 0.93 4.80
CA ASP A 87 -15.70 1.36 5.34
C ASP A 87 -16.85 1.32 4.29
N GLY A 88 -16.51 0.97 3.04
CA GLY A 88 -17.44 0.91 1.91
C GLY A 88 -17.60 2.22 1.14
N GLN A 89 -16.98 3.32 1.60
CA GLN A 89 -16.97 4.60 0.89
C GLN A 89 -15.82 4.69 -0.09
N GLN A 90 -16.03 5.48 -1.14
CA GLN A 90 -14.98 5.89 -2.07
C GLN A 90 -14.93 7.40 -2.14
N LEU A 91 -13.73 7.95 -2.16
CA LEU A 91 -13.48 9.37 -2.37
C LEU A 91 -12.72 9.57 -3.68
N VAL A 92 -13.07 10.64 -4.39
CA VAL A 92 -12.44 11.01 -5.65
C VAL A 92 -11.79 12.37 -5.50
N SER A 93 -10.52 12.47 -5.86
CA SER A 93 -9.79 13.73 -5.91
C SER A 93 -10.30 14.56 -7.09
N THR A 94 -11.05 15.63 -6.80
CA THR A 94 -11.73 16.45 -7.83
C THR A 94 -11.29 17.91 -7.76
N LEU A 95 -11.76 18.64 -6.75
CA LEU A 95 -11.41 20.03 -6.49
C LEU A 95 -10.20 20.16 -5.54
N CYS A 96 -10.02 19.14 -4.70
CA CYS A 96 -8.88 18.99 -3.79
C CYS A 96 -8.49 17.52 -3.73
N ASP A 97 -7.30 17.25 -3.22
CA ASP A 97 -6.83 15.90 -2.92
C ASP A 97 -7.81 15.18 -1.96
N ALA A 98 -8.18 13.94 -2.29
CA ALA A 98 -9.06 13.11 -1.49
C ALA A 98 -8.59 12.97 -0.03
N SER A 99 -7.28 13.02 0.24
CA SER A 99 -6.77 12.97 1.62
C SER A 99 -7.18 14.18 2.44
N ASN A 100 -7.29 15.37 1.85
CA ASN A 100 -7.77 16.56 2.57
C ASN A 100 -9.26 16.45 2.93
N LEU A 101 -10.06 15.88 2.02
CA LEU A 101 -11.47 15.55 2.29
C LEU A 101 -11.57 14.47 3.38
N CYS A 102 -10.76 13.42 3.27
CA CYS A 102 -10.67 12.32 4.23
C CYS A 102 -10.29 12.82 5.63
N LEU A 103 -9.31 13.72 5.73
CA LEU A 103 -8.91 14.37 6.97
C LEU A 103 -10.06 15.21 7.57
N SER A 104 -10.77 15.98 6.74
CA SER A 104 -11.91 16.78 7.18
C SER A 104 -13.05 15.90 7.71
N MET A 105 -13.33 14.78 7.04
CA MET A 105 -14.31 13.77 7.51
C MET A 105 -13.86 13.14 8.84
N ALA A 106 -12.59 12.77 8.97
CA ALA A 106 -12.05 12.19 10.19
C ALA A 106 -12.20 13.15 11.40
N GLN A 107 -11.96 14.44 11.18
CA GLN A 107 -12.15 15.48 12.20
C GLN A 107 -13.62 15.62 12.63
N TYR A 108 -14.55 15.51 11.69
CA TYR A 108 -15.99 15.55 11.98
C TYR A 108 -16.47 14.29 12.71
N MET A 109 -16.05 13.11 12.27
CA MET A 109 -16.55 11.83 12.77
C MET A 109 -15.88 11.38 14.08
N GLY A 110 -14.70 11.91 14.40
CA GLY A 110 -13.99 11.60 15.66
C GLY A 110 -13.21 10.28 15.65
N PHE A 111 -12.98 9.70 14.48
CA PHE A 111 -12.08 8.55 14.28
C PHE A 111 -11.21 8.76 13.05
N ARG A 112 -10.16 7.94 12.90
CA ARG A 112 -9.16 8.15 11.85
C ARG A 112 -9.61 7.51 10.54
N LEU A 113 -9.36 8.23 9.44
CA LEU A 113 -9.65 7.81 8.07
C LEU A 113 -8.37 7.88 7.22
N GLY A 114 -8.20 6.90 6.35
CA GLY A 114 -7.07 6.73 5.45
C GLY A 114 -7.56 6.26 4.09
N LEU A 115 -6.66 6.23 3.11
CA LEU A 115 -7.02 5.99 1.71
C LEU A 115 -6.16 4.89 1.11
N MET A 116 -6.78 4.03 0.32
CA MET A 116 -6.14 3.02 -0.53
C MET A 116 -6.67 3.21 -1.95
N PRO A 117 -5.87 3.07 -3.02
CA PRO A 117 -6.39 3.14 -4.39
C PRO A 117 -7.60 2.24 -4.61
N VAL A 118 -8.57 2.69 -5.40
CA VAL A 118 -9.62 1.79 -5.89
C VAL A 118 -8.98 0.68 -6.72
N ASP A 119 -9.46 -0.55 -6.53
CA ASP A 119 -8.93 -1.76 -7.16
C ASP A 119 -7.45 -2.05 -6.86
N GLU A 120 -6.96 -1.56 -5.71
CA GLU A 120 -5.59 -1.82 -5.24
C GLU A 120 -5.26 -3.32 -5.30
N LYS A 121 -4.16 -3.64 -5.98
CA LYS A 121 -3.69 -5.01 -6.16
C LYS A 121 -2.55 -5.29 -5.19
N PRO A 122 -2.43 -6.52 -4.68
CA PRO A 122 -1.27 -6.91 -3.91
C PRO A 122 0.03 -6.63 -4.66
N VAL A 123 1.04 -6.10 -3.96
CA VAL A 123 2.38 -5.84 -4.52
C VAL A 123 2.95 -7.12 -5.10
N ALA A 124 3.48 -7.04 -6.32
CA ALA A 124 4.04 -8.20 -7.00
C ALA A 124 5.26 -8.75 -6.24
N ALA A 125 5.40 -10.08 -6.22
CA ALA A 125 6.64 -10.68 -5.74
C ALA A 125 7.80 -10.26 -6.66
N PRO A 126 9.00 -10.00 -6.10
CA PRO A 126 10.19 -9.78 -6.90
C PRO A 126 10.34 -10.94 -7.88
N ALA A 127 10.58 -10.63 -9.16
CA ALA A 127 10.84 -11.65 -10.16
C ALA A 127 12.07 -12.45 -9.70
N THR A 128 11.87 -13.71 -9.31
CA THR A 128 12.98 -14.64 -9.14
C THR A 128 13.47 -14.97 -10.54
N SER A 129 14.53 -14.31 -11.01
CA SER A 129 15.27 -14.78 -12.18
C SER A 129 15.82 -16.16 -11.84
N GLY A 130 15.09 -17.21 -12.20
CA GLY A 130 15.58 -18.57 -12.16
C GLY A 130 16.81 -18.66 -13.04
N THR A 131 18.00 -18.68 -12.43
CA THR A 131 19.13 -19.37 -13.04
C THR A 131 18.77 -20.84 -12.94
N GLU A 132 18.19 -21.37 -14.01
CA GLU A 132 17.99 -22.79 -14.23
C GLU A 132 19.38 -23.44 -14.25
N ALA A 133 19.81 -23.96 -13.10
CA ALA A 133 20.94 -24.88 -13.06
C ALA A 133 20.47 -26.15 -13.79
N ALA A 134 20.87 -26.27 -15.06
CA ALA A 134 20.61 -27.45 -15.86
C ALA A 134 21.01 -28.73 -15.09
N PRO A 135 20.16 -29.76 -15.02
CA PRO A 135 20.57 -31.03 -14.46
C PRO A 135 21.58 -31.67 -15.41
N ALA A 136 22.81 -31.87 -14.95
CA ALA A 136 23.78 -32.71 -15.65
C ALA A 136 23.29 -34.17 -15.60
N SER A 137 22.55 -34.58 -16.63
CA SER A 137 22.12 -35.97 -16.82
C SER A 137 23.21 -36.76 -17.55
N SER A 138 23.81 -37.71 -16.81
CA SER A 138 24.15 -39.09 -17.22
C SER A 138 24.77 -39.34 -18.61
N GLY A 139 26.08 -39.56 -18.63
CA GLY A 139 26.75 -40.60 -19.43
C GLY A 139 27.89 -41.13 -18.54
N THR A 140 28.06 -42.42 -18.27
CA THR A 140 28.18 -43.53 -19.23
C THR A 140 27.99 -44.85 -18.49
N GLU A 141 27.20 -45.78 -19.05
CA GLU A 141 27.22 -47.20 -18.69
C GLU A 141 27.42 -48.01 -19.98
N SER A 142 28.54 -48.75 -20.10
CA SER A 142 28.57 -50.16 -20.56
C SER A 142 29.99 -50.70 -20.79
N THR A 143 30.41 -51.53 -19.83
CA THR A 143 30.85 -52.95 -19.92
C THR A 143 32.17 -53.42 -20.59
N ALA A 144 32.70 -54.49 -19.93
CA ALA A 144 33.59 -55.59 -20.38
C ALA A 144 35.10 -55.42 -20.02
N THR A 145 35.86 -56.31 -19.35
CA THR A 145 35.81 -57.76 -19.01
C THR A 145 36.91 -58.08 -17.94
N PRO A 146 36.80 -59.12 -17.07
CA PRO A 146 37.94 -59.62 -16.28
C PRO A 146 38.61 -60.88 -16.88
N ALA A 147 39.94 -60.95 -16.81
CA ALA A 147 40.88 -62.10 -16.86
C ALA A 147 42.23 -61.60 -17.45
N SER A 148 43.44 -61.94 -16.98
CA SER A 148 43.97 -62.96 -16.04
C SER A 148 45.09 -62.36 -15.19
#